data_AF-A0A412WK28-F1
#
_entry.id   AF-A0A412WK28-F1
#
_cell.length_a   1.000
_cell.length_b   1.000
_cell.length_c   1.000
_cell.angle_alpha   90.00
_cell.angle_beta   90.00
_cell.angle_gamma   90.00
#
_symmetry.space_group_name_H-M   'P 1'
#
loop_
_entity.id
_entity.type
_entity.pdbx_description
1 polymer ?
#
loop_
_entity_poly.entity_id
_entity_poly.type
_entity_poly.pdbx_seq_one_letter_code
_entity_poly.pdbx_strand_id
1 'polypeptide(L)'
;MYLLNRLQKYINTKFFHLLVAPLKISQHATQSVYRLVPLQNFTSSSDIDWNKAITEIDQQLYIKYSLTDEEIAFIESMIKPM
;
A
#
# COMPACT_ATOMS: atom_id res chain seq x y z
N MET A 1 -4.02 20.11 -1.87
CA MET A 1 -2.59 19.72 -1.80
C MET A 1 -2.35 18.52 -0.86
N TYR A 2 -2.81 18.55 0.40
CA TYR A 2 -2.52 17.49 1.39
C TYR A 2 -3.05 16.09 1.02
N LEU A 3 -4.29 15.97 0.53
CA LEU A 3 -4.87 14.65 0.20
C LEU A 3 -4.09 13.91 -0.91
N LEU A 4 -3.63 14.65 -1.92
CA LEU A 4 -2.95 14.10 -3.10
C LEU A 4 -1.58 13.52 -2.73
N ASN A 5 -0.87 14.15 -1.79
CA ASN A 5 0.39 13.65 -1.26
C ASN A 5 0.20 12.32 -0.50
N ARG A 6 -0.88 12.19 0.28
CA ARG A 6 -1.19 10.96 1.04
C ARG A 6 -1.52 9.79 0.12
N LEU A 7 -2.31 10.05 -0.93
CA LEU A 7 -2.61 9.05 -1.96
C LEU A 7 -1.33 8.60 -2.69
N GLN A 8 -0.45 9.54 -3.06
CA GLN A 8 0.81 9.21 -3.70
C GLN A 8 1.69 8.32 -2.81
N LYS A 9 1.78 8.63 -1.51
CA LYS A 9 2.49 7.79 -0.55
C LYS A 9 1.89 6.38 -0.49
N TYR A 10 0.57 6.26 -0.44
CA TYR A 10 -0.11 4.96 -0.44
C TYR A 10 0.21 4.12 -1.68
N ILE A 11 0.15 4.72 -2.87
CA ILE A 11 0.44 4.02 -4.13
C ILE A 11 1.88 3.49 -4.16
N ASN A 12 2.82 4.17 -3.49
CA ASN A 12 4.22 3.76 -3.43
C ASN A 12 4.54 2.78 -2.29
N THR A 13 3.56 2.36 -1.50
CA THR A 13 3.77 1.36 -0.44
C THR A 13 3.94 -0.03 -1.02
N LYS A 14 4.79 -0.86 -0.39
CA LYS A 14 4.91 -2.27 -0.78
C LYS A 14 3.58 -3.00 -0.63
N PHE A 15 2.79 -2.65 0.39
CA PHE A 15 1.43 -3.15 0.57
C PHE A 15 0.55 -2.96 -0.68
N PHE A 16 0.51 -1.75 -1.25
CA PHE A 16 -0.27 -1.49 -2.46
C PHE A 16 0.22 -2.33 -3.65
N HIS A 17 1.53 -2.40 -3.85
CA HIS A 17 2.13 -3.17 -4.94
C HIS A 17 1.87 -4.68 -4.81
N LEU A 18 1.85 -5.21 -3.58
CA LEU A 18 1.50 -6.60 -3.31
C LEU A 18 0.08 -6.92 -3.80
N LEU A 19 -0.88 -6.03 -3.51
CA LEU A 19 -2.28 -6.25 -3.87
C LEU A 19 -2.53 -6.13 -5.38
N VAL A 20 -1.70 -5.32 -6.06
CA VAL A 20 -1.78 -5.12 -7.51
C VAL A 20 -1.09 -6.26 -8.27
N ALA A 21 0.01 -6.81 -7.75
CA ALA A 21 0.86 -7.77 -8.46
C ALA A 21 0.12 -9.01 -9.00
N PRO A 22 -0.80 -9.67 -8.26
CA PRO A 22 -1.51 -10.86 -8.75
C PRO A 22 -2.39 -10.60 -9.98
N LEU A 23 -2.93 -9.39 -10.11
CA LEU A 23 -3.83 -9.04 -11.21
C LEU A 23 -3.13 -8.28 -12.34
N LYS A 24 -1.95 -7.72 -12.09
CA LYS A 24 -1.12 -7.01 -13.08
C LYS A 24 -0.27 -7.97 -13.91
N ILE A 25 -0.92 -8.87 -14.63
CA ILE A 25 -0.28 -9.91 -15.47
C ILE A 25 0.31 -9.30 -16.75
N SER A 26 -0.29 -8.22 -17.26
CA SER A 26 0.18 -7.50 -18.45
C SER A 26 0.53 -6.05 -18.12
N GLN A 27 1.14 -5.33 -19.08
CA GLN A 27 1.42 -3.90 -18.92
C GLN A 27 0.13 -3.05 -18.85
N HIS A 28 -1.03 -3.61 -19.20
CA HIS A 28 -2.30 -2.91 -19.11
C HIS A 28 -2.76 -2.80 -17.65
N ALA A 29 -2.76 -1.58 -17.13
CA ALA A 29 -3.27 -1.25 -15.81
C ALA A 29 -4.74 -0.82 -15.89
N THR A 30 -5.62 -1.74 -16.31
CA THR A 30 -7.07 -1.48 -16.34
C THR A 30 -7.65 -1.42 -14.92
N GLN A 31 -8.86 -0.87 -14.77
CA GLN A 31 -9.54 -0.77 -13.47
C GLN A 31 -9.64 -2.12 -12.73
N SER A 32 -9.78 -3.23 -13.46
CA SER A 32 -9.86 -4.57 -12.87
C SER A 32 -8.61 -4.97 -12.08
N VAL A 33 -7.44 -4.42 -12.40
CA VAL A 33 -6.17 -4.70 -11.71
C VAL A 33 -6.19 -4.21 -10.26
N TYR A 34 -6.97 -3.16 -9.97
CA TYR A 34 -7.04 -2.57 -8.63
C TYR A 34 -8.18 -3.14 -7.76
N ARG A 35 -8.87 -4.20 -8.22
CA ARG A 35 -10.04 -4.75 -7.51
C ARG A 35 -9.72 -5.24 -6.09
N LEU A 36 -8.48 -5.64 -5.82
CA LEU A 36 -8.03 -6.10 -4.51
C LEU A 36 -7.52 -4.97 -3.62
N VAL A 37 -7.42 -3.73 -4.13
CA VAL A 37 -6.85 -2.61 -3.39
C VAL A 37 -7.94 -1.95 -2.53
N PRO A 38 -7.83 -1.98 -1.19
CA PRO A 38 -8.81 -1.35 -0.31
C PRO A 38 -8.67 0.18 -0.32
N LEU A 39 -9.81 0.88 -0.40
CA LEU A 39 -9.85 2.33 -0.29
C LEU A 39 -9.51 2.76 1.15
N GLN A 40 -8.48 3.58 1.31
CA GLN A 40 -8.09 4.14 2.61
C GLN A 40 -8.78 5.47 2.90
N ASN A 41 -8.89 5.81 4.18
CA ASN A 41 -9.23 7.15 4.60
C ASN A 41 -7.99 8.04 4.52
N PHE A 42 -7.98 9.05 3.63
CA PHE A 42 -6.86 10.00 3.48
C PHE A 42 -7.11 11.35 4.18
N THR A 43 -8.20 11.47 4.95
CA THR A 43 -8.51 12.71 5.68
C THR A 43 -7.68 12.83 6.96
N SER A 44 -7.77 13.95 7.66
CA SER A 44 -7.03 14.17 8.93
C SER A 44 -7.49 13.27 10.07
N SER A 45 -8.66 12.64 9.96
CA SER A 45 -9.17 11.64 10.91
C SER A 45 -8.81 10.21 10.51
N SER A 46 -7.83 10.03 9.61
CA SER A 46 -7.33 8.71 9.25
C SER A 46 -6.72 8.00 10.45
N ASP A 47 -6.84 6.69 10.46
CA ASP A 47 -6.15 5.78 11.37
C ASP A 47 -4.65 5.63 11.04
N ILE A 48 -4.24 6.06 9.85
CA ILE A 48 -2.84 6.03 9.39
C ILE A 48 -2.26 7.45 9.45
N ASP A 49 -1.07 7.59 10.05
CA ASP A 49 -0.28 8.81 9.98
C ASP A 49 0.44 8.90 8.63
N TRP A 50 -0.23 9.52 7.67
CA TRP A 50 0.29 9.75 6.32
C TRP A 50 1.43 10.77 6.25
N ASN A 51 1.78 11.45 7.35
CA ASN A 51 2.90 12.39 7.33
C ASN A 51 4.26 11.68 7.43
N LYS A 52 4.27 10.40 7.84
CA LYS A 52 5.45 9.55 7.99
C LYS A 52 6.10 9.15 6.66
N ALA A 53 7.27 8.51 6.76
CA ALA A 53 7.95 7.90 5.62
C ALA A 53 7.14 6.70 5.07
N ILE A 54 7.36 6.32 3.82
CA ILE A 54 6.63 5.21 3.17
C ILE A 54 6.84 3.89 3.94
N THR A 55 8.04 3.62 4.44
CA THR A 55 8.35 2.43 5.23
C THR A 55 7.57 2.36 6.55
N GLU A 56 7.40 3.50 7.23
CA GLU A 56 6.57 3.59 8.44
C GLU A 56 5.08 3.47 8.11
N ILE A 57 4.65 3.90 6.92
CA ILE A 57 3.27 3.72 6.46
C ILE A 57 3.00 2.24 6.13
N ASP A 58 3.95 1.55 5.50
CA ASP A 58 3.89 0.10 5.27
C ASP A 58 3.71 -0.65 6.60
N GLN A 59 4.50 -0.33 7.63
CA GLN A 59 4.35 -0.93 8.97
C GLN A 59 2.96 -0.68 9.59
N GLN A 60 2.43 0.55 9.46
CA GLN A 60 1.07 0.86 9.93
C GLN A 60 0.01 0.05 9.19
N LEU A 61 0.17 -0.14 7.87
CA LEU A 61 -0.73 -0.97 7.07
C LEU A 61 -0.65 -2.44 7.47
N TYR A 62 0.54 -2.97 7.75
CA TYR A 62 0.72 -4.36 8.20
C TYR A 62 0.00 -4.61 9.51
N ILE A 63 0.12 -3.69 10.47
CA ILE A 63 -0.59 -3.77 11.75
C ILE A 63 -2.11 -3.67 11.54
N LYS A 64 -2.56 -2.70 10.74
CA LYS A 64 -3.99 -2.46 10.45
C LYS A 64 -4.67 -3.71 9.88
N TYR A 65 -3.99 -4.40 8.96
CA TYR A 65 -4.51 -5.61 8.30
C TYR A 65 -4.10 -6.90 9.01
N SER A 66 -3.46 -6.80 10.19
CA SER A 66 -3.07 -7.95 11.02
C SER A 66 -2.21 -8.98 10.28
N LEU A 67 -1.24 -8.49 9.48
CA LEU A 67 -0.28 -9.35 8.81
C LEU A 67 0.66 -9.97 9.83
N THR A 68 1.00 -11.23 9.58
CA THR A 68 1.99 -11.99 10.35
C THR A 68 3.41 -11.60 9.94
N ASP A 69 4.38 -11.87 10.81
CA ASP A 69 5.80 -11.61 10.52
C ASP A 69 6.29 -12.34 9.25
N GLU A 70 5.75 -13.54 8.98
CA GLU A 70 6.04 -14.32 7.78
C GLU A 70 5.53 -13.63 6.51
N GLU A 71 4.31 -13.10 6.54
CA GLU A 71 3.72 -12.34 5.43
C GLU A 71 4.48 -11.03 5.20
N ILE A 72 4.86 -10.33 6.27
CA ILE A 72 5.67 -9.11 6.18
C ILE A 72 7.02 -9.41 5.54
N ALA A 73 7.72 -10.46 5.99
CA ALA A 73 9.01 -10.87 5.42
C ALA A 73 8.89 -11.25 3.93
N PHE A 74 7.79 -11.90 3.55
CA PHE A 74 7.50 -12.19 2.15
C PHE A 74 7.34 -10.91 1.32
N ILE A 75 6.54 -9.95 1.79
CA ILE A 75 6.33 -8.66 1.11
C ILE A 75 7.66 -7.91 0.94
N GLU A 76 8.44 -7.82 2.02
CA GLU A 76 9.71 -7.11 2.06
C GLU A 76 10.76 -7.70 1.12
N SER A 77 10.78 -9.04 0.98
CA SER A 77 11.70 -9.75 0.09
C SER A 77 11.27 -9.73 -1.38
N MET A 78 9.95 -9.72 -1.65
CA MET A 78 9.40 -9.76 -3.00
C MET A 78 9.33 -8.39 -3.67
N ILE A 79 9.05 -7.34 -2.90
CA ILE A 79 8.80 -6.00 -3.45
C ILE A 79 9.99 -5.10 -3.17
N LYS A 80 10.65 -4.69 -4.26
CA LYS A 80 11.76 -3.73 -4.19
C LYS A 80 11.24 -2.33 -3.87
N PRO A 81 11.98 -1.54 -3.07
CA PRO A 81 11.62 -0.15 -2.82
C PRO A 81 11.58 0.62 -4.15
N MET A 82 10.56 1.47 -4.30
CA MET A 82 10.39 2.39 -5.42
C MET A 82 10.98 3.77 -5.13
#